data_AF-A0A1A8FEL9-F1
#
_entry.id   AF-A0A1A8FEL9-F1
#
_cell.length_a   1.000
_cell.length_b   1.000
_cell.length_c   1.000
_cell.angle_alpha   90.00
_cell.angle_beta   90.00
_cell.angle_gamma   90.00
#
_symmetry.space_group_name_H-M   'P 1'
#
loop_
_entity.id
_entity.type
_entity.pdbx_description
1 polymer ?
#
loop_
_entity_poly.entity_id
_entity_poly.type
_entity_poly.pdbx_seq_one_letter_code
_entity_poly.pdbx_strand_id
1 'polypeptide(L)'
;MSIASTPTSNDACLSIVHSLMCHRQGGESETFAKRAIESLVKKLKEKKDELDSLITAITTNGAHPSKCVTIQRTLDGRLQVAGRKGFPHVIYARLWRWPDLHKNELKHVKYCQFAFDLKCDSVCVNPYHYERVVSPGIDLSGLTLTGSGPNSAQIIKDEYDFDGPQSLPSVDGGHSLQTIQHPPSSSCPAPAEPFPAPSMLPPTEASTSASASSFPPIAAASSSASSNWSRNSGFPPNIPHHTNGHLQHHPPMPHPTHYWPVHNELPFQPPISNHPAPDYWCSIAYFEMDVQVGETFKVPSSCPVVTVDGYVDPSGGDRFCLGQLSNVHRTEAIERARLHIGKGVQLECKGEGDVWVRCLSDHAVFVQSYYLDREAGRAPGDAVHKIYPSAYIKVFDLRQCHRQMQQ
;
A
#
# COMPACT_ATOMS: atom_id res chain seq x y z
N MET A 1 28.27 -17.42 -4.48
CA MET A 1 27.25 -17.26 -3.42
C MET A 1 27.05 -18.63 -2.80
N SER A 2 27.33 -18.79 -1.50
CA SER A 2 27.17 -20.08 -0.82
C SER A 2 25.68 -20.37 -0.66
N ILE A 3 25.24 -21.57 -1.03
CA ILE A 3 23.87 -22.05 -0.81
C ILE A 3 23.72 -22.16 0.70
N ALA A 4 23.08 -21.17 1.34
CA ALA A 4 22.76 -21.27 2.75
C ALA A 4 21.79 -22.44 2.92
N SER A 5 22.20 -23.48 3.63
CA SER A 5 21.36 -24.62 3.98
C SER A 5 20.12 -24.10 4.71
N THR A 6 18.93 -24.47 4.23
CA THR A 6 17.67 -24.24 4.96
C THR A 6 17.79 -24.85 6.35
N PRO A 7 17.55 -24.07 7.42
CA PRO A 7 17.67 -24.58 8.77
C PRO A 7 16.66 -25.70 9.02
N THR A 8 16.96 -26.54 10.00
CA THR A 8 16.10 -27.65 10.45
C THR A 8 15.83 -27.52 11.94
N SER A 9 14.87 -28.28 12.44
CA SER A 9 14.53 -28.38 13.87
C SER A 9 15.68 -28.85 14.76
N ASN A 10 16.75 -29.39 14.18
CA ASN A 10 17.97 -29.79 14.90
C ASN A 10 18.97 -28.64 15.10
N ASP A 11 18.79 -27.51 14.41
CA ASP A 11 19.66 -26.36 14.57
C ASP A 11 19.43 -25.64 15.89
N ALA A 12 20.44 -24.88 16.32
CA ALA A 12 20.33 -24.05 17.52
C ALA A 12 19.14 -23.08 17.40
N CYS A 13 18.35 -22.93 18.46
CA CYS A 13 17.16 -22.08 18.45
C CYS A 13 17.46 -20.64 17.96
N LEU A 14 18.64 -20.10 18.27
CA LEU A 14 19.07 -18.79 17.78
C LEU A 14 19.22 -18.73 16.25
N SER A 15 19.72 -19.80 15.63
CA SER A 15 19.84 -19.92 14.16
C SER A 15 18.47 -19.95 13.50
N ILE A 16 17.55 -20.75 14.06
CA ILE A 16 16.17 -20.85 13.58
C ILE A 16 15.47 -19.49 13.70
N VAL A 17 15.60 -18.81 14.85
CA VAL A 17 15.04 -17.46 15.05
C VAL A 17 15.61 -16.48 14.03
N HIS A 18 16.93 -16.48 13.81
CA HIS A 18 17.58 -15.60 12.83
C HIS A 18 17.04 -15.84 11.41
N SER A 19 16.93 -17.10 11.00
CA SER A 19 16.37 -17.44 9.69
C SER A 19 14.91 -16.99 9.56
N LEU A 20 14.04 -17.30 10.53
CA LEU A 20 12.64 -16.89 10.50
C LEU A 20 12.46 -15.36 10.52
N MET A 21 13.38 -14.62 11.16
CA MET A 21 13.41 -13.16 11.14
C MET A 21 13.71 -12.59 9.75
N CYS A 22 14.48 -13.28 8.91
CA CYS A 22 14.78 -12.85 7.54
C CYS A 22 13.54 -12.84 6.62
N HIS A 23 12.48 -13.56 6.98
CA HIS A 23 11.26 -13.70 6.16
C HIS A 23 10.08 -12.83 6.65
N ARG A 24 10.29 -11.94 7.62
CA ARG A 24 9.22 -11.05 8.11
C ARG A 24 8.84 -9.99 7.06
N GLN A 25 7.57 -9.59 7.00
CA GLN A 25 7.05 -8.66 5.97
C GLN A 25 7.14 -7.17 6.35
N GLY A 26 7.63 -6.84 7.54
CA GLY A 26 7.57 -5.47 8.10
C GLY A 26 6.27 -5.21 8.86
N GLY A 27 5.99 -3.96 9.25
CA GLY A 27 4.76 -3.56 9.96
C GLY A 27 4.81 -3.66 11.49
N GLU A 28 5.48 -4.67 12.06
CA GLU A 28 5.74 -4.77 13.50
C GLU A 28 7.19 -4.39 13.84
N SER A 29 7.44 -3.85 15.04
CA SER A 29 8.79 -3.48 15.46
C SER A 29 9.71 -4.70 15.50
N GLU A 30 10.99 -4.51 15.17
CA GLU A 30 11.97 -5.60 15.18
C GLU A 30 12.08 -6.28 16.55
N THR A 31 12.04 -5.47 17.61
CA THR A 31 12.05 -5.95 19.01
C THR A 31 10.86 -6.85 19.32
N PHE A 32 9.67 -6.49 18.83
CA PHE A 32 8.48 -7.33 19.01
C PHE A 32 8.56 -8.61 18.17
N ALA A 33 8.91 -8.49 16.89
CA ALA A 33 9.00 -9.62 15.97
C ALA A 33 9.97 -10.67 16.53
N LYS A 34 11.16 -10.25 16.96
CA LYS A 34 12.16 -11.13 17.56
C LYS A 34 11.61 -11.85 18.79
N ARG A 35 10.95 -11.15 19.72
CA ARG A 35 10.34 -11.77 20.91
C ARG A 35 9.21 -12.73 20.57
N ALA A 36 8.40 -12.44 19.56
CA ALA A 36 7.31 -13.30 19.11
C ALA A 36 7.84 -14.62 18.52
N ILE A 37 8.89 -14.54 17.69
CA ILE A 37 9.53 -15.70 17.05
C ILE A 37 10.31 -16.51 18.10
N GLU A 38 11.10 -15.87 18.97
CA GLU A 38 11.80 -16.54 20.07
C GLU A 38 10.82 -17.32 20.98
N SER A 39 9.69 -16.71 21.32
CA SER A 39 8.65 -17.38 22.11
C SER A 39 8.04 -18.57 21.36
N LEU A 40 7.80 -18.45 20.05
CA LEU A 40 7.24 -19.52 19.24
C LEU A 40 8.21 -20.70 19.11
N VAL A 41 9.46 -20.44 18.72
CA VAL A 41 10.50 -21.47 18.57
C VAL A 41 10.73 -22.18 19.90
N LYS A 42 10.72 -21.45 21.03
CA LYS A 42 10.80 -22.06 22.37
C LYS A 42 9.62 -22.97 22.68
N LYS A 43 8.39 -22.59 22.32
CA LYS A 43 7.18 -23.41 22.51
C LYS A 43 7.16 -24.66 21.62
N LEU A 44 7.78 -24.60 20.45
CA LEU A 44 7.83 -25.70 19.48
C LEU A 44 9.06 -26.59 19.62
N LYS A 45 9.98 -26.30 20.54
CA LYS A 45 11.25 -27.03 20.69
C LYS A 45 11.06 -28.54 20.91
N GLU A 46 10.02 -28.91 21.66
CA GLU A 46 9.67 -30.33 21.92
C GLU A 46 8.79 -30.95 20.82
N LYS A 47 8.40 -30.17 19.79
CA LYS A 47 7.56 -30.58 18.67
C LYS A 47 8.31 -30.42 17.34
N LYS A 48 9.38 -31.22 17.16
CA LYS A 48 10.29 -31.08 16.00
C LYS A 48 9.59 -31.08 14.65
N ASP A 49 8.62 -31.98 14.44
CA ASP A 49 7.86 -32.04 13.19
C ASP A 49 7.08 -30.76 12.87
N GLU A 50 6.51 -30.12 13.90
CA GLU A 50 5.79 -28.85 13.75
C GLU A 50 6.77 -27.69 13.52
N LEU A 51 7.93 -27.71 14.19
CA LEU A 51 8.99 -26.71 13.99
C LEU A 51 9.56 -26.80 12.57
N ASP A 52 9.83 -28.00 12.07
CA ASP A 52 10.24 -28.22 10.68
C ASP A 52 9.15 -27.75 9.71
N SER A 53 7.89 -28.08 9.98
CA SER A 53 6.76 -27.60 9.18
C SER A 53 6.67 -26.07 9.15
N LEU A 54 6.94 -25.39 10.28
CA LEU A 54 7.02 -23.93 10.34
C LEU A 54 8.17 -23.40 9.49
N ILE A 55 9.37 -23.96 9.65
CA ILE A 55 10.55 -23.53 8.90
C ILE A 55 10.29 -23.68 7.40
N THR A 56 9.81 -24.84 6.95
CA THR A 56 9.46 -25.06 5.54
C THR A 56 8.40 -24.06 5.06
N ALA A 57 7.30 -23.87 5.81
CA ALA A 57 6.24 -22.97 5.41
C ALA A 57 6.74 -21.52 5.21
N ILE A 58 7.55 -21.02 6.13
CA ILE A 58 8.06 -19.64 6.09
C ILE A 58 9.15 -19.48 5.03
N THR A 59 10.14 -20.36 5.01
CA THR A 59 11.30 -20.24 4.10
C THR A 59 10.95 -20.47 2.63
N THR A 60 9.88 -21.23 2.35
CA THR A 60 9.38 -21.49 0.99
C THR A 60 8.22 -20.58 0.60
N ASN A 61 7.85 -19.63 1.46
CA ASN A 61 6.70 -18.74 1.26
C ASN A 61 5.40 -19.49 0.92
N GLY A 62 5.18 -20.66 1.56
CA GLY A 62 4.03 -21.52 1.34
C GLY A 62 4.00 -22.26 0.00
N ALA A 63 5.11 -22.31 -0.75
CA ALA A 63 5.17 -23.03 -2.03
C ALA A 63 4.90 -24.54 -1.89
N HIS A 64 5.12 -25.09 -0.69
CA HIS A 64 4.83 -26.48 -0.38
C HIS A 64 3.79 -26.60 0.74
N PRO A 65 2.82 -27.54 0.62
CA PRO A 65 1.91 -27.87 1.71
C PRO A 65 2.69 -28.26 2.97
N SER A 66 2.28 -27.73 4.11
CA SER A 66 2.91 -27.97 5.42
C SER A 66 1.85 -28.36 6.46
N LYS A 67 2.29 -29.04 7.52
CA LYS A 67 1.41 -29.44 8.62
C LYS A 67 0.99 -28.24 9.49
N CYS A 68 0.00 -28.46 10.35
CA CYS A 68 -0.40 -27.46 11.35
C CYS A 68 0.77 -27.20 12.31
N VAL A 69 0.97 -25.94 12.65
CA VAL A 69 1.95 -25.51 13.66
C VAL A 69 1.16 -25.01 14.85
N THR A 70 1.21 -25.68 15.99
CA THR A 70 0.23 -25.51 17.05
C THR A 70 0.81 -25.00 18.36
N ILE A 71 0.11 -24.06 18.99
CA ILE A 71 0.37 -23.60 20.34
C ILE A 71 -0.86 -23.81 21.23
N GLN A 72 -0.64 -23.94 22.54
CA GLN A 72 -1.73 -24.05 23.52
C GLN A 72 -2.63 -22.80 23.47
N ARG A 73 -3.95 -23.01 23.43
CA ARG A 73 -4.96 -21.95 23.54
C ARG A 73 -5.01 -21.42 24.97
N THR A 74 -5.01 -20.10 25.14
CA THR A 74 -5.27 -19.45 26.43
C THR A 74 -6.77 -19.35 26.70
N LEU A 75 -7.16 -19.16 27.97
CA LEU A 75 -8.58 -19.04 28.36
C LEU A 75 -9.33 -17.93 27.59
N ASP A 76 -8.67 -16.79 27.35
CA ASP A 76 -9.22 -15.66 26.58
C ASP A 76 -8.94 -15.75 25.07
N GLY A 77 -8.26 -16.81 24.61
CA GLY A 77 -7.85 -17.00 23.23
C GLY A 77 -6.80 -16.01 22.72
N ARG A 78 -6.21 -15.17 23.58
CA ARG A 78 -5.24 -14.13 23.22
C ARG A 78 -3.83 -14.49 23.68
N LEU A 79 -2.88 -14.32 22.78
CA LEU A 79 -1.45 -14.41 23.06
C LEU A 79 -0.93 -13.03 23.48
N GLN A 80 -0.10 -13.00 24.53
CA GLN A 80 0.61 -11.80 24.95
C GLN A 80 2.09 -11.90 24.58
N VAL A 81 2.60 -10.91 23.84
CA VAL A 81 4.02 -10.80 23.50
C VAL A 81 4.46 -9.37 23.77
N ALA A 82 5.54 -9.21 24.55
CA ALA A 82 6.12 -7.91 24.90
C ALA A 82 5.07 -6.86 25.33
N GLY A 83 4.15 -7.25 26.22
CA GLY A 83 3.11 -6.35 26.76
C GLY A 83 1.86 -6.17 25.87
N ARG A 84 1.88 -6.60 24.61
CA ARG A 84 0.74 -6.48 23.69
C ARG A 84 -0.06 -7.79 23.61
N LYS A 85 -1.39 -7.71 23.74
CA LYS A 85 -2.31 -8.85 23.58
C LYS A 85 -2.92 -8.87 22.18
N GLY A 86 -2.96 -10.04 21.54
CA GLY A 86 -3.60 -10.23 20.24
C GLY A 86 -3.94 -11.69 19.97
N PHE A 87 -4.67 -11.97 18.90
CA PHE A 87 -4.97 -13.35 18.52
C PHE A 87 -3.74 -14.02 17.93
N PRO A 88 -3.39 -15.26 18.35
CA PRO A 88 -2.14 -15.89 17.94
C PRO A 88 -2.02 -16.08 16.43
N HIS A 89 -3.07 -16.56 15.77
CA HIS A 89 -3.08 -16.75 14.32
C HIS A 89 -2.91 -15.41 13.56
N VAL A 90 -3.51 -14.31 14.05
CA VAL A 90 -3.36 -12.97 13.47
C VAL A 90 -1.95 -12.43 13.66
N ILE A 91 -1.35 -12.58 14.86
CA ILE A 91 0.01 -12.09 15.15
C ILE A 91 1.01 -12.70 14.17
N TYR A 92 0.97 -14.03 14.00
CA TYR A 92 1.93 -14.72 13.16
C TYR A 92 1.63 -14.57 11.65
N ALA A 93 0.35 -14.49 11.25
CA ALA A 93 -0.01 -14.14 9.88
C ALA A 93 0.44 -12.73 9.49
N ARG A 94 0.31 -11.76 10.40
CA ARG A 94 0.78 -10.40 10.17
C ARG A 94 2.31 -10.35 10.03
N LEU A 95 3.01 -11.12 10.86
CA LEU A 95 4.47 -11.12 10.89
C LEU A 95 5.09 -11.64 9.58
N TRP A 96 4.51 -12.68 8.96
CA TRP A 96 5.10 -13.36 7.79
C TRP A 96 4.36 -13.18 6.47
N ARG A 97 3.12 -12.69 6.44
CA ARG A 97 2.34 -12.57 5.18
C ARG A 97 1.72 -11.19 4.96
N TRP A 98 0.97 -10.68 5.94
CA TRP A 98 0.11 -9.51 5.73
C TRP A 98 0.31 -8.45 6.82
N PRO A 99 1.29 -7.53 6.68
CA PRO A 99 1.64 -6.57 7.74
C PRO A 99 0.49 -5.63 8.13
N ASP A 100 -0.47 -5.41 7.22
CA ASP A 100 -1.66 -4.58 7.38
C ASP A 100 -2.91 -5.35 7.87
N LEU A 101 -2.78 -6.64 8.18
CA LEU A 101 -3.90 -7.53 8.51
C LEU A 101 -4.70 -7.09 9.74
N HIS A 102 -6.03 -7.05 9.63
CA HIS A 102 -6.94 -6.84 10.76
C HIS A 102 -7.49 -8.17 11.35
N LYS A 103 -8.06 -8.11 12.57
CA LYS A 103 -8.46 -9.30 13.35
C LYS A 103 -9.52 -10.20 12.72
N ASN A 104 -10.36 -9.68 11.82
CA ASN A 104 -11.50 -10.40 11.22
C ASN A 104 -11.28 -10.73 9.72
N GLU A 105 -10.05 -10.61 9.24
CA GLU A 105 -9.71 -10.75 7.82
C GLU A 105 -9.08 -12.10 7.49
N LEU A 106 -9.15 -13.08 8.40
CA LEU A 106 -8.61 -14.41 8.17
C LEU A 106 -9.72 -15.45 8.17
N LYS A 107 -9.65 -16.36 7.20
CA LYS A 107 -10.43 -17.60 7.17
C LYS A 107 -9.48 -18.77 7.02
N HIS A 108 -9.69 -19.83 7.79
CA HIS A 108 -8.82 -21.01 7.70
C HIS A 108 -9.13 -21.86 6.47
N VAL A 109 -8.11 -22.53 5.93
CA VAL A 109 -8.25 -23.52 4.85
C VAL A 109 -8.89 -24.80 5.38
N LYS A 110 -9.61 -25.53 4.51
CA LYS A 110 -10.42 -26.71 4.90
C LYS A 110 -9.61 -27.84 5.55
N TYR A 111 -8.32 -27.96 5.24
CA TYR A 111 -7.45 -29.01 5.77
C TYR A 111 -6.75 -28.61 7.08
N CYS A 112 -6.98 -27.40 7.60
CA CYS A 112 -6.44 -27.00 8.90
C CYS A 112 -7.27 -27.61 10.03
N GLN A 113 -6.66 -28.52 10.79
CA GLN A 113 -7.36 -29.26 11.86
C GLN A 113 -7.43 -28.49 13.18
N PHE A 114 -6.59 -27.46 13.35
CA PHE A 114 -6.46 -26.70 14.59
C PHE A 114 -6.70 -25.20 14.38
N ALA A 115 -7.47 -24.83 13.36
CA ALA A 115 -7.76 -23.44 13.08
C ALA A 115 -8.38 -22.72 14.29
N PHE A 116 -8.12 -21.42 14.42
CA PHE A 116 -8.57 -20.64 15.56
C PHE A 116 -10.08 -20.73 15.81
N ASP A 117 -10.89 -20.72 14.75
CA ASP A 117 -12.36 -20.75 14.81
C ASP A 117 -12.93 -22.10 15.26
N LEU A 118 -12.15 -23.18 15.15
CA LEU A 118 -12.56 -24.53 15.57
C LEU A 118 -12.57 -24.70 17.08
N LYS A 119 -12.06 -23.71 17.84
CA LYS A 119 -12.08 -23.67 19.31
C LYS A 119 -11.45 -24.90 20.01
N CYS A 120 -10.55 -25.62 19.34
CA CYS A 120 -9.76 -26.70 19.93
C CYS A 120 -8.80 -26.19 21.02
N ASP A 121 -8.34 -27.07 21.91
CA ASP A 121 -7.35 -26.74 22.97
C ASP A 121 -6.02 -26.21 22.41
N SER A 122 -5.69 -26.56 21.18
CA SER A 122 -4.54 -26.05 20.44
C SER A 122 -4.97 -25.16 19.28
N VAL A 123 -4.14 -24.17 18.95
CA VAL A 123 -4.37 -23.21 17.86
C VAL A 123 -3.25 -23.29 16.84
N CYS A 124 -3.62 -23.46 15.57
CA CYS A 124 -2.71 -23.37 14.44
C CYS A 124 -2.29 -21.92 14.21
N VAL A 125 -0.98 -21.69 14.16
CA VAL A 125 -0.34 -20.40 13.89
C VAL A 125 0.45 -20.39 12.59
N ASN A 126 0.37 -21.46 11.80
CA ASN A 126 0.94 -21.49 10.45
C ASN A 126 0.21 -20.47 9.58
N PRO A 127 0.87 -19.40 9.10
CA PRO A 127 0.20 -18.32 8.40
C PRO A 127 -0.34 -18.75 7.03
N TYR A 128 0.15 -19.86 6.46
CA TYR A 128 -0.31 -20.44 5.20
C TYR A 128 -1.52 -21.37 5.35
N HIS A 129 -1.99 -21.60 6.58
CA HIS A 129 -3.24 -22.31 6.86
C HIS A 129 -4.44 -21.37 6.94
N TYR A 130 -4.22 -20.08 6.65
CA TYR A 130 -5.25 -19.07 6.58
C TYR A 130 -5.18 -18.35 5.23
N GLU A 131 -6.33 -17.94 4.75
CA GLU A 131 -6.54 -17.10 3.60
C GLU A 131 -7.06 -15.75 4.07
N ARG A 132 -6.63 -14.67 3.40
CA ARG A 132 -7.14 -13.34 3.69
C ARG A 132 -8.49 -13.18 3.02
N VAL A 133 -9.47 -12.72 3.79
CA VAL A 133 -10.83 -12.43 3.32
C VAL A 133 -11.16 -10.97 3.59
N VAL A 134 -12.03 -10.40 2.77
CA VAL A 134 -12.59 -9.06 3.01
C VAL A 134 -13.58 -9.18 4.17
N SER A 135 -13.50 -8.26 5.13
CA SER A 135 -14.47 -8.22 6.23
C SER A 135 -15.90 -8.17 5.66
N PRO A 136 -16.83 -9.04 6.08
CA PRO A 136 -18.16 -9.16 5.47
C PRO A 136 -19.10 -7.95 5.64
N GLY A 137 -18.60 -6.79 6.08
CA GLY A 137 -19.35 -5.54 6.22
C GLY A 137 -19.41 -4.68 4.95
N ILE A 138 -18.89 -5.16 3.82
CA ILE A 138 -19.03 -4.51 2.51
C ILE A 138 -19.90 -5.44 1.66
N ASP A 139 -21.17 -5.09 1.51
CA ASP A 139 -22.11 -5.83 0.68
C ASP A 139 -21.64 -5.82 -0.77
N LEU A 140 -21.11 -6.96 -1.23
CA LEU A 140 -20.61 -7.16 -2.59
C LEU A 140 -21.76 -7.44 -3.59
N SER A 141 -23.03 -7.40 -3.17
CA SER A 141 -24.20 -7.68 -4.00
C SER A 141 -24.63 -6.50 -4.89
N GLY A 142 -23.99 -5.33 -4.77
CA GLY A 142 -24.35 -4.11 -5.52
C GLY A 142 -23.61 -3.87 -6.84
N LEU A 143 -22.71 -4.76 -7.27
CA LEU A 143 -21.91 -4.57 -8.49
C LEU A 143 -22.32 -5.54 -9.61
N THR A 144 -23.60 -5.54 -9.99
CA THR A 144 -24.00 -6.03 -11.31
C THR A 144 -23.98 -4.87 -12.31
N LEU A 145 -23.09 -4.99 -13.30
CA LEU A 145 -22.90 -4.08 -14.43
C LEU A 145 -24.20 -3.84 -15.22
N THR A 146 -24.81 -2.68 -15.05
CA THR A 146 -25.63 -2.03 -16.10
C THR A 146 -25.38 -0.54 -16.06
N GLY A 147 -25.05 0.03 -17.23
CA GLY A 147 -24.42 1.34 -17.36
C GLY A 147 -25.30 2.57 -17.15
N SER A 148 -24.61 3.71 -17.34
CA SER A 148 -25.13 5.04 -17.68
C SER A 148 -25.63 5.92 -16.52
N GLY A 149 -24.87 6.99 -16.25
CA GLY A 149 -25.43 8.29 -15.85
C GLY A 149 -25.31 8.66 -14.36
N PRO A 150 -24.92 9.91 -14.03
CA PRO A 150 -24.61 10.34 -12.67
C PRO A 150 -25.86 10.91 -11.96
N ASN A 151 -26.01 10.64 -10.66
CA ASN A 151 -26.38 11.64 -9.64
C ASN A 151 -26.70 10.99 -8.28
N SER A 152 -26.66 11.86 -7.28
CA SER A 152 -27.14 11.75 -5.90
C SER A 152 -26.29 10.93 -4.93
N ALA A 153 -25.33 11.64 -4.34
CA ALA A 153 -25.05 11.55 -2.92
C ALA A 153 -26.35 11.78 -2.11
N GLN A 154 -26.74 10.80 -1.30
CA GLN A 154 -27.54 10.96 -0.09
C GLN A 154 -26.78 10.16 0.98
N ILE A 155 -26.05 10.83 1.89
CA ILE A 155 -26.52 11.20 3.22
C ILE A 155 -27.37 10.10 3.85
N ILE A 156 -26.75 9.27 4.66
CA ILE A 156 -27.37 8.73 5.88
C ILE A 156 -26.47 9.15 7.04
N LYS A 157 -26.94 10.22 7.70
CA LYS A 157 -26.67 10.52 9.10
C LYS A 157 -27.72 9.75 9.90
N ASP A 158 -27.32 9.14 11.01
CA ASP A 158 -28.05 8.96 12.28
C ASP A 158 -27.29 7.88 13.08
N GLU A 159 -26.57 8.24 14.15
CA GLU A 159 -27.04 8.54 15.53
C GLU A 159 -27.30 7.29 16.39
N TYR A 160 -26.66 7.32 17.58
CA TYR A 160 -26.95 6.62 18.85
C TYR A 160 -26.73 5.10 18.98
N ASP A 161 -25.78 4.70 19.85
CA ASP A 161 -26.07 4.23 21.22
C ASP A 161 -24.75 3.88 21.97
N PHE A 162 -24.42 4.59 23.05
CA PHE A 162 -23.33 4.23 23.97
C PHE A 162 -23.86 4.33 25.40
N ASP A 163 -24.34 3.21 25.92
CA ASP A 163 -24.48 3.00 27.35
C ASP A 163 -23.16 2.44 27.91
N GLY A 164 -22.62 3.15 28.90
CA GLY A 164 -21.41 2.77 29.63
C GLY A 164 -21.67 1.68 30.68
N PRO A 165 -20.64 1.33 31.47
CA PRO A 165 -20.78 1.70 32.88
C PRO A 165 -19.55 2.37 33.49
N GLN A 166 -19.84 3.35 34.34
CA GLN A 166 -18.92 4.11 35.16
C GLN A 166 -18.52 3.35 36.44
N SER A 167 -17.30 3.66 36.90
CA SER A 167 -16.77 3.40 38.23
C SER A 167 -17.28 4.40 39.28
N LEU A 168 -17.41 3.90 40.52
CA LEU A 168 -17.80 4.51 41.81
C LEU A 168 -17.15 5.88 42.16
N PRO A 169 -17.74 6.65 43.11
CA PRO A 169 -17.33 6.52 44.53
C PRO A 169 -18.47 6.50 45.58
N SER A 170 -18.10 6.09 46.81
CA SER A 170 -18.83 6.09 48.10
C SER A 170 -19.52 7.44 48.44
N VAL A 171 -20.54 7.56 49.31
CA VAL A 171 -20.61 7.36 50.78
C VAL A 171 -22.10 7.43 51.25
N ASP A 172 -22.39 6.72 52.35
CA ASP A 172 -23.47 6.84 53.36
C ASP A 172 -24.96 6.55 53.10
N GLY A 173 -25.55 5.81 54.05
CA GLY A 173 -26.89 6.11 54.56
C GLY A 173 -27.97 5.00 54.53
N GLY A 174 -27.88 4.02 55.44
CA GLY A 174 -28.99 3.62 56.33
C GLY A 174 -30.26 2.89 55.84
N HIS A 175 -30.47 1.70 56.43
CA HIS A 175 -31.77 1.03 56.77
C HIS A 175 -32.60 0.47 55.58
N SER A 176 -33.28 -0.68 55.60
CA SER A 176 -33.67 -1.65 56.63
C SER A 176 -34.07 -2.99 55.93
N LEU A 177 -33.87 -4.09 56.66
CA LEU A 177 -34.43 -5.45 56.59
C LEU A 177 -35.60 -5.72 55.60
N GLN A 178 -35.53 -6.83 54.84
CA GLN A 178 -36.33 -8.05 55.09
C GLN A 178 -36.04 -9.21 54.11
N THR A 179 -36.24 -10.39 54.67
CA THR A 179 -35.95 -11.77 54.29
C THR A 179 -36.95 -12.36 53.27
N ILE A 180 -36.58 -13.52 52.68
CA ILE A 180 -37.39 -14.72 52.27
C ILE A 180 -36.90 -15.24 50.89
N GLN A 181 -36.08 -16.30 50.83
CA GLN A 181 -36.37 -17.75 50.79
C GLN A 181 -36.87 -18.31 49.43
N HIS A 182 -36.11 -19.31 48.94
CA HIS A 182 -36.24 -20.20 47.76
C HIS A 182 -37.52 -21.11 47.83
N PRO A 183 -37.85 -22.10 46.93
CA PRO A 183 -37.04 -22.83 45.92
C PRO A 183 -37.86 -23.35 44.66
N PRO A 184 -37.64 -24.54 44.01
CA PRO A 184 -37.45 -24.66 42.55
C PRO A 184 -38.37 -25.73 41.88
N SER A 185 -37.93 -26.35 40.77
CA SER A 185 -38.41 -27.60 40.08
C SER A 185 -39.31 -27.35 38.84
N SER A 186 -39.32 -28.10 37.71
CA SER A 186 -38.60 -29.28 37.20
C SER A 186 -39.15 -29.64 35.79
N SER A 187 -38.35 -30.38 34.99
CA SER A 187 -38.71 -31.43 33.98
C SER A 187 -39.38 -31.14 32.61
N CYS A 188 -38.65 -31.58 31.56
CA CYS A 188 -38.93 -32.09 30.17
C CYS A 188 -40.35 -32.62 29.78
N PRO A 189 -40.68 -33.04 28.52
CA PRO A 189 -39.84 -33.34 27.32
C PRO A 189 -40.40 -32.91 25.91
N ALA A 190 -39.65 -33.27 24.85
CA ALA A 190 -39.93 -33.16 23.41
C ALA A 190 -41.05 -34.09 22.86
N PRO A 191 -41.40 -33.96 21.57
CA PRO A 191 -41.29 -35.12 20.65
C PRO A 191 -40.76 -34.80 19.23
N ALA A 192 -40.48 -35.88 18.50
CA ALA A 192 -39.63 -35.99 17.30
C ALA A 192 -40.41 -36.19 15.97
N GLU A 193 -39.63 -36.16 14.87
CA GLU A 193 -39.79 -36.81 13.53
C GLU A 193 -40.73 -36.16 12.48
N PRO A 194 -40.59 -36.45 11.15
CA PRO A 194 -39.47 -36.97 10.34
C PRO A 194 -39.25 -36.25 8.98
N PHE A 195 -38.11 -36.57 8.31
CA PHE A 195 -37.80 -36.30 6.90
C PHE A 195 -38.72 -37.07 5.91
N PRO A 196 -38.80 -36.63 4.64
CA PRO A 196 -38.08 -37.37 3.60
C PRO A 196 -37.46 -36.50 2.48
N ALA A 197 -36.29 -36.92 1.98
CA ALA A 197 -35.88 -36.72 0.59
C ALA A 197 -36.34 -37.95 -0.22
N PRO A 198 -36.53 -37.84 -1.55
CA PRO A 198 -35.52 -38.39 -2.48
C PRO A 198 -35.49 -37.56 -3.80
N SER A 199 -34.67 -37.72 -4.86
CA SER A 199 -33.74 -38.73 -5.36
C SER A 199 -32.78 -38.03 -6.35
N MET A 200 -31.55 -38.53 -6.46
CA MET A 200 -30.64 -38.30 -7.59
C MET A 200 -31.05 -39.10 -8.83
N LEU A 201 -30.66 -38.67 -10.03
CA LEU A 201 -30.05 -39.52 -11.09
C LEU A 201 -29.28 -38.64 -12.13
N PRO A 202 -28.28 -39.22 -12.86
CA PRO A 202 -27.11 -38.54 -13.42
C PRO A 202 -26.99 -38.75 -14.96
N PRO A 203 -25.79 -38.90 -15.58
CA PRO A 203 -25.14 -37.93 -16.46
C PRO A 203 -25.09 -38.35 -17.95
N THR A 204 -24.57 -37.48 -18.82
CA THR A 204 -24.07 -37.87 -20.14
C THR A 204 -22.67 -37.32 -20.39
N GLU A 205 -21.71 -38.23 -20.55
CA GLU A 205 -20.37 -38.01 -21.10
C GLU A 205 -20.34 -38.32 -22.61
N ALA A 206 -19.15 -38.09 -23.20
CA ALA A 206 -18.63 -38.46 -24.52
C ALA A 206 -18.76 -37.36 -25.60
N SER A 207 -17.74 -36.96 -26.36
CA SER A 207 -16.37 -37.45 -26.50
C SER A 207 -15.51 -36.45 -27.29
N THR A 208 -14.21 -36.53 -27.01
CA THR A 208 -13.02 -36.25 -27.85
C THR A 208 -13.19 -35.88 -29.33
N SER A 209 -12.45 -34.85 -29.76
CA SER A 209 -11.61 -34.94 -30.97
C SER A 209 -10.46 -33.93 -30.93
N ALA A 210 -9.23 -34.46 -30.98
CA ALA A 210 -8.01 -33.73 -31.28
C ALA A 210 -8.00 -33.29 -32.76
N SER A 211 -7.30 -32.20 -33.06
CA SER A 211 -6.57 -32.01 -34.33
C SER A 211 -5.54 -30.90 -34.18
N ALA A 212 -4.30 -31.26 -34.46
CA ALA A 212 -3.14 -30.40 -34.60
C ALA A 212 -3.05 -29.81 -36.02
N SER A 213 -2.02 -28.97 -36.24
CA SER A 213 -1.42 -28.59 -37.54
C SER A 213 -2.15 -27.43 -38.25
N SER A 214 -1.54 -26.40 -38.85
CA SER A 214 -0.15 -26.08 -39.20
C SER A 214 -0.05 -24.58 -39.58
N PHE A 215 1.14 -23.99 -39.44
CA PHE A 215 1.57 -22.84 -40.23
C PHE A 215 1.58 -23.17 -41.74
N PRO A 216 1.54 -22.16 -42.63
CA PRO A 216 2.77 -21.86 -43.35
C PRO A 216 3.06 -20.34 -43.53
N PRO A 217 4.32 -20.00 -43.88
CA PRO A 217 4.79 -18.63 -44.08
C PRO A 217 4.58 -18.18 -45.54
N ILE A 218 4.68 -16.88 -45.83
CA ILE A 218 5.32 -16.32 -47.05
C ILE A 218 5.64 -14.85 -46.80
N ALA A 219 6.83 -14.48 -47.27
CA ALA A 219 7.47 -13.18 -47.19
C ALA A 219 7.08 -12.24 -48.35
N ALA A 220 7.37 -10.96 -48.12
CA ALA A 220 7.88 -9.95 -49.05
C ALA A 220 7.10 -9.66 -50.36
N ALA A 221 6.53 -8.45 -50.42
CA ALA A 221 6.63 -7.61 -51.60
C ALA A 221 6.54 -6.12 -51.22
N SER A 222 7.59 -5.40 -51.61
CA SER A 222 7.76 -3.96 -51.55
C SER A 222 6.86 -3.24 -52.55
N SER A 223 6.35 -2.06 -52.22
CA SER A 223 6.30 -0.96 -53.18
C SER A 223 6.35 0.40 -52.46
N SER A 224 7.26 1.19 -52.97
CA SER A 224 7.73 2.50 -52.54
C SER A 224 6.98 3.64 -53.23
N ALA A 225 6.83 4.77 -52.53
CA ALA A 225 6.93 6.13 -53.09
C ALA A 225 7.23 7.10 -51.92
N SER A 226 8.48 7.43 -51.58
CA SER A 226 9.44 8.38 -52.18
C SER A 226 9.13 9.87 -51.98
N SER A 227 9.96 10.55 -51.18
CA SER A 227 10.64 11.85 -51.45
C SER A 227 11.55 12.19 -50.24
N ASN A 228 12.87 11.92 -50.30
CA ASN A 228 13.99 12.81 -50.73
C ASN A 228 14.07 14.11 -49.90
N TRP A 229 15.17 14.60 -49.33
CA TRP A 229 16.65 14.52 -49.51
C TRP A 229 17.28 15.21 -48.27
N SER A 230 18.56 15.24 -47.90
CA SER A 230 19.82 14.54 -48.21
C SER A 230 20.81 15.02 -47.12
N ARG A 231 21.69 14.13 -46.65
CA ARG A 231 22.83 14.44 -45.78
C ARG A 231 24.07 14.56 -46.66
N ASN A 232 24.90 15.57 -46.47
CA ASN A 232 26.29 15.54 -46.95
C ASN A 232 27.26 16.03 -45.87
N SER A 233 28.37 15.31 -45.76
CA SER A 233 29.51 15.47 -44.87
C SER A 233 30.63 16.31 -45.49
N GLY A 234 31.42 17.03 -44.67
CA GLY A 234 32.71 17.63 -45.09
C GLY A 234 33.28 18.68 -44.12
N PHE A 235 34.57 18.55 -43.79
CA PHE A 235 35.40 19.26 -42.78
C PHE A 235 35.88 20.70 -43.19
N PRO A 236 36.60 21.47 -42.32
CA PRO A 236 36.76 22.96 -42.28
C PRO A 236 38.04 23.44 -43.05
N PRO A 237 38.69 24.63 -42.86
CA PRO A 237 38.49 25.80 -41.96
C PRO A 237 38.67 27.21 -42.62
N ASN A 238 38.41 28.32 -41.90
CA ASN A 238 39.35 29.46 -41.82
C ASN A 238 38.95 30.58 -40.82
N ILE A 239 39.98 31.15 -40.18
CA ILE A 239 39.98 32.38 -39.38
C ILE A 239 40.21 33.59 -40.32
N PRO A 240 39.75 34.81 -39.96
CA PRO A 240 40.72 35.91 -39.90
C PRO A 240 40.67 36.70 -38.59
N HIS A 241 41.84 37.18 -38.22
CA HIS A 241 42.16 38.07 -37.11
C HIS A 241 42.00 39.56 -37.51
N HIS A 242 42.34 40.47 -36.58
CA HIS A 242 42.42 41.96 -36.64
C HIS A 242 41.17 42.69 -36.10
N THR A 243 41.19 43.76 -35.29
CA THR A 243 42.23 44.51 -34.54
C THR A 243 41.52 45.47 -33.56
N ASN A 244 42.23 45.93 -32.53
CA ASN A 244 41.86 46.86 -31.46
C ASN A 244 41.03 48.12 -31.79
N GLY A 245 40.08 48.43 -30.90
CA GLY A 245 40.10 49.66 -30.08
C GLY A 245 39.14 50.81 -30.43
N HIS A 246 38.01 50.94 -29.71
CA HIS A 246 37.51 52.25 -29.25
C HIS A 246 36.54 52.13 -28.06
N LEU A 247 36.73 53.01 -27.08
CA LEU A 247 35.93 53.18 -25.86
C LEU A 247 34.52 53.68 -26.18
N GLN A 248 33.47 52.93 -25.81
CA GLN A 248 32.17 53.54 -25.47
C GLN A 248 31.51 52.80 -24.31
N HIS A 249 31.22 53.57 -23.25
CA HIS A 249 30.38 53.18 -22.13
C HIS A 249 28.98 52.80 -22.62
N HIS A 250 28.54 51.56 -22.37
CA HIS A 250 27.15 51.16 -22.50
C HIS A 250 26.48 51.15 -21.10
N PRO A 251 25.25 51.69 -20.96
CA PRO A 251 24.51 51.72 -19.70
C PRO A 251 24.02 50.30 -19.31
N PRO A 252 23.69 50.04 -18.04
CA PRO A 252 23.19 48.74 -17.62
C PRO A 252 21.83 48.47 -18.27
N MET A 253 21.75 47.35 -19.00
CA MET A 253 20.50 46.77 -19.48
C MET A 253 19.52 46.58 -18.31
N PRO A 254 18.28 47.08 -18.40
CA PRO A 254 17.25 46.71 -17.44
C PRO A 254 16.94 45.23 -17.63
N HIS A 255 17.11 44.44 -16.59
CA HIS A 255 16.61 43.07 -16.56
C HIS A 255 15.09 43.14 -16.81
N PRO A 256 14.51 42.36 -17.74
CA PRO A 256 13.08 42.18 -17.75
C PRO A 256 12.75 41.47 -16.45
N THR A 257 12.05 42.17 -15.55
CA THR A 257 11.30 41.55 -14.48
C THR A 257 10.30 40.60 -15.14
N HIS A 258 10.68 39.32 -15.23
CA HIS A 258 9.80 38.24 -15.64
C HIS A 258 8.75 38.05 -14.55
N TYR A 259 7.75 38.93 -14.54
CA TYR A 259 6.45 38.62 -13.97
C TYR A 259 5.83 37.52 -14.82
N TRP A 260 5.20 36.54 -14.16
CA TRP A 260 4.43 35.47 -14.77
C TRP A 260 3.56 36.01 -15.93
N PRO A 261 3.47 35.33 -17.08
CA PRO A 261 2.24 35.41 -17.84
C PRO A 261 1.19 34.67 -17.01
N VAL A 262 0.56 35.40 -16.10
CA VAL A 262 -0.61 34.91 -15.40
C VAL A 262 -1.66 34.68 -16.48
N HIS A 263 -1.85 33.43 -16.92
CA HIS A 263 -3.15 33.03 -17.47
C HIS A 263 -4.12 33.02 -16.29
N ASN A 264 -4.49 34.23 -15.87
CA ASN A 264 -5.46 34.46 -14.82
C ASN A 264 -6.82 34.27 -15.48
N GLU A 265 -7.34 33.05 -15.42
CA GLU A 265 -8.75 32.78 -15.75
C GLU A 265 -9.70 33.46 -14.73
N LEU A 266 -9.18 34.15 -13.71
CA LEU A 266 -9.94 34.87 -12.67
C LEU A 266 -9.41 36.30 -12.45
N PRO A 267 -9.87 37.30 -13.21
CA PRO A 267 -9.36 38.69 -13.18
C PRO A 267 -9.60 39.50 -11.89
N PHE A 268 -10.03 38.87 -10.77
CA PHE A 268 -10.53 39.58 -9.60
C PHE A 268 -9.84 39.27 -8.26
N GLN A 269 -8.70 38.55 -8.25
CA GLN A 269 -7.95 38.33 -7.00
C GLN A 269 -6.51 38.86 -7.09
N PRO A 270 -6.11 39.77 -6.18
CA PRO A 270 -4.74 40.27 -6.13
C PRO A 270 -3.77 39.15 -5.72
N PRO A 271 -2.51 39.24 -6.15
CA PRO A 271 -1.48 38.26 -5.77
C PRO A 271 -1.35 38.17 -4.25
N ILE A 272 -1.02 36.98 -3.73
CA ILE A 272 -0.83 36.77 -2.29
C ILE A 272 0.35 37.60 -1.76
N SER A 273 1.38 37.80 -2.60
CA SER A 273 2.59 38.54 -2.24
C SER A 273 3.15 39.29 -3.44
N ASN A 274 3.83 40.41 -3.17
CA ASN A 274 4.60 41.17 -4.17
C ASN A 274 6.05 40.68 -4.27
N HIS A 275 6.43 39.61 -3.57
CA HIS A 275 7.76 39.03 -3.69
C HIS A 275 7.97 38.45 -5.10
N PRO A 276 9.21 38.52 -5.64
CA PRO A 276 9.53 37.87 -6.90
C PRO A 276 9.31 36.35 -6.80
N ALA A 277 8.93 35.74 -7.92
CA ALA A 277 8.80 34.30 -8.02
C ALA A 277 10.14 33.61 -7.70
N PRO A 278 10.12 32.43 -7.05
CA PRO A 278 11.35 31.68 -6.81
C PRO A 278 11.93 31.14 -8.12
N ASP A 279 13.23 30.87 -8.16
CA ASP A 279 13.88 30.23 -9.32
C ASP A 279 13.33 28.82 -9.59
N TYR A 280 12.94 28.12 -8.52
CA TYR A 280 12.37 26.78 -8.54
C TYR A 280 11.07 26.77 -7.74
N TRP A 281 9.98 26.26 -8.32
CA TRP A 281 8.68 26.24 -7.65
C TRP A 281 8.52 25.05 -6.70
N CYS A 282 9.25 23.95 -6.94
CA CYS A 282 9.35 22.85 -5.99
C CYS A 282 10.71 22.13 -6.05
N SER A 283 10.97 21.32 -5.04
CA SER A 283 12.10 20.39 -4.96
C SER A 283 11.59 19.02 -4.53
N ILE A 284 12.01 17.97 -5.24
CA ILE A 284 11.52 16.61 -5.07
C ILE A 284 12.68 15.73 -4.59
N ALA A 285 12.48 15.06 -3.46
CA ALA A 285 13.41 14.06 -2.95
C ALA A 285 12.74 12.68 -3.02
N TYR A 286 13.42 11.72 -3.64
CA TYR A 286 12.93 10.34 -3.76
C TYR A 286 13.53 9.48 -2.65
N PHE A 287 12.69 8.63 -2.06
CA PHE A 287 13.06 7.74 -0.96
C PHE A 287 12.67 6.30 -1.29
N GLU A 288 13.52 5.38 -0.87
CA GLU A 288 13.21 3.95 -0.77
C GLU A 288 13.27 3.57 0.70
N MET A 289 12.11 3.29 1.28
CA MET A 289 11.96 3.16 2.74
C MET A 289 12.38 4.46 3.45
N ASP A 290 13.34 4.39 4.37
CA ASP A 290 13.89 5.51 5.14
C ASP A 290 15.18 6.11 4.52
N VAL A 291 15.59 5.62 3.34
CA VAL A 291 16.82 6.05 2.67
C VAL A 291 16.50 6.95 1.48
N GLN A 292 17.07 8.15 1.45
CA GLN A 292 17.02 9.02 0.26
C GLN A 292 17.86 8.40 -0.87
N VAL A 293 17.28 8.33 -2.07
CA VAL A 293 17.91 7.72 -3.24
C VAL A 293 18.04 8.76 -4.35
N GLY A 294 19.29 9.03 -4.75
CA GLY A 294 19.62 10.06 -5.74
C GLY A 294 19.67 11.47 -5.14
N GLU A 295 19.94 12.44 -6.00
CA GLU A 295 19.98 13.85 -5.62
C GLU A 295 18.57 14.46 -5.61
N THR A 296 18.39 15.55 -4.85
CA THR A 296 17.15 16.32 -4.86
C THR A 296 16.93 16.97 -6.23
N PHE A 297 15.82 16.64 -6.88
CA PHE A 297 15.43 17.20 -8.16
C PHE A 297 14.75 18.56 -7.98
N LYS A 298 15.30 19.62 -8.57
CA LYS A 298 14.74 20.97 -8.48
C LYS A 298 14.01 21.32 -9.78
N VAL A 299 12.75 21.75 -9.68
CA VAL A 299 11.91 22.04 -10.85
C VAL A 299 11.90 23.54 -11.10
N PRO A 300 12.48 24.02 -12.23
CA PRO A 300 12.51 25.45 -12.53
C PRO A 300 11.10 26.03 -12.63
N SER A 301 10.92 27.28 -12.22
CA SER A 301 9.64 27.99 -12.35
C SER A 301 9.19 28.19 -13.81
N SER A 302 10.10 28.04 -14.78
CA SER A 302 9.78 27.99 -16.21
C SER A 302 9.11 26.68 -16.66
N CYS A 303 9.14 25.64 -15.82
CA CYS A 303 8.52 24.33 -16.06
C CYS A 303 7.33 24.17 -15.10
N PRO A 304 6.13 24.65 -15.45
CA PRO A 304 4.96 24.59 -14.56
C PRO A 304 4.48 23.16 -14.33
N VAL A 305 4.96 22.22 -15.13
CA VAL A 305 4.60 20.81 -15.08
C VAL A 305 5.87 19.99 -14.97
N VAL A 306 5.89 19.04 -14.05
CA VAL A 306 6.96 18.05 -13.91
C VAL A 306 6.40 16.64 -13.91
N THR A 307 7.03 15.73 -14.63
CA THR A 307 6.68 14.31 -14.65
C THR A 307 7.68 13.52 -13.80
N VAL A 308 7.20 12.72 -12.85
CA VAL A 308 8.03 11.80 -12.05
C VAL A 308 7.63 10.38 -12.40
N ASP A 309 8.55 9.61 -12.96
CA ASP A 309 8.23 8.30 -13.54
C ASP A 309 9.31 7.22 -13.29
N GLY A 310 8.99 5.97 -13.67
CA GLY A 310 9.86 4.81 -13.48
C GLY A 310 10.82 4.54 -14.66
N TYR A 311 10.88 5.44 -15.66
CA TYR A 311 11.78 5.29 -16.80
C TYR A 311 13.21 5.72 -16.44
N VAL A 312 14.10 5.83 -17.43
CA VAL A 312 15.57 5.90 -17.21
C VAL A 312 16.27 7.13 -17.80
N ASP A 313 15.51 8.10 -18.32
CA ASP A 313 16.08 9.27 -19.00
C ASP A 313 16.70 10.27 -17.99
N PRO A 314 18.01 10.55 -18.06
CA PRO A 314 18.69 11.43 -17.10
C PRO A 314 18.62 12.92 -17.48
N SER A 315 17.91 13.31 -18.55
CA SER A 315 17.94 14.68 -19.09
C SER A 315 17.47 15.78 -18.13
N GLY A 316 16.63 15.42 -17.14
CA GLY A 316 16.14 16.34 -16.11
C GLY A 316 15.19 17.43 -16.65
N GLY A 317 15.20 18.60 -16.01
CA GLY A 317 14.33 19.73 -16.38
C GLY A 317 12.89 19.56 -15.89
N ASP A 318 12.00 19.16 -16.79
CA ASP A 318 10.57 18.92 -16.54
C ASP A 318 10.24 17.43 -16.30
N ARG A 319 11.27 16.56 -16.25
CA ARG A 319 11.09 15.12 -16.06
C ARG A 319 12.13 14.52 -15.12
N PHE A 320 11.65 13.85 -14.08
CA PHE A 320 12.45 13.15 -13.10
C PHE A 320 12.23 11.63 -13.18
N CYS A 321 13.17 10.95 -13.86
CA CYS A 321 13.17 9.51 -14.01
C CYS A 321 13.82 8.82 -12.81
N LEU A 322 13.11 7.88 -12.19
CA LEU A 322 13.55 7.15 -11.01
C LEU A 322 14.24 5.82 -11.36
N GLY A 323 14.05 5.31 -12.58
CA GLY A 323 14.41 3.95 -13.01
C GLY A 323 15.90 3.67 -12.96
N GLN A 324 16.73 4.66 -13.29
CA GLN A 324 18.19 4.58 -13.34
C GLN A 324 18.88 4.86 -11.99
N LEU A 325 18.13 5.33 -10.98
CA LEU A 325 18.72 5.65 -9.67
C LEU A 325 19.19 4.36 -8.98
N SER A 326 20.44 4.36 -8.52
CA SER A 326 21.04 3.25 -7.77
C SER A 326 20.84 3.40 -6.28
N ASN A 327 20.64 2.29 -5.58
CA ASN A 327 20.58 2.24 -4.12
C ASN A 327 21.18 0.90 -3.64
N VAL A 328 22.23 0.96 -2.83
CA VAL A 328 22.91 -0.24 -2.29
C VAL A 328 22.06 -1.01 -1.28
N HIS A 329 21.04 -0.36 -0.70
CA HIS A 329 20.09 -0.94 0.24
C HIS A 329 18.79 -1.38 -0.43
N ARG A 330 18.73 -1.37 -1.77
CA ARG A 330 17.55 -1.81 -2.51
C ARG A 330 17.32 -3.30 -2.31
N THR A 331 16.11 -3.64 -1.92
CA THR A 331 15.66 -5.02 -1.72
C THR A 331 14.78 -5.47 -2.88
N GLU A 332 14.58 -6.78 -3.06
CA GLU A 332 13.68 -7.31 -4.09
C GLU A 332 12.25 -6.75 -3.99
N ALA A 333 11.76 -6.46 -2.78
CA ALA A 333 10.44 -5.87 -2.59
C ALA A 333 10.37 -4.46 -3.18
N ILE A 334 11.43 -3.65 -3.01
CA ILE A 334 11.55 -2.32 -3.60
C ILE A 334 11.66 -2.42 -5.13
N GLU A 335 12.45 -3.37 -5.65
CA GLU A 335 12.54 -3.60 -7.10
C GLU A 335 11.19 -3.95 -7.71
N ARG A 336 10.43 -4.86 -7.09
CA ARG A 336 9.07 -5.21 -7.51
C ARG A 336 8.13 -4.00 -7.45
N ALA A 337 8.20 -3.18 -6.40
CA ALA A 337 7.39 -1.98 -6.30
C ALA A 337 7.71 -0.98 -7.43
N ARG A 338 8.99 -0.78 -7.75
CA ARG A 338 9.45 0.13 -8.81
C ARG A 338 8.93 -0.24 -10.20
N LEU A 339 8.74 -1.53 -10.48
CA LEU A 339 8.12 -1.99 -11.74
C LEU A 339 6.71 -1.41 -11.96
N HIS A 340 5.99 -1.09 -10.88
CA HIS A 340 4.62 -0.58 -10.94
C HIS A 340 4.54 0.96 -10.98
N ILE A 341 5.68 1.68 -10.88
CA ILE A 341 5.69 3.14 -11.04
C ILE A 341 5.26 3.49 -12.47
N GLY A 342 5.84 2.83 -13.48
CA GLY A 342 5.49 3.04 -14.89
C GLY A 342 5.58 4.51 -15.28
N LYS A 343 4.50 5.06 -15.83
CA LYS A 343 4.37 6.48 -16.20
C LYS A 343 4.29 7.44 -15.00
N GLY A 344 4.15 6.91 -13.78
CA GLY A 344 4.20 7.65 -12.53
C GLY A 344 3.14 8.74 -12.40
N VAL A 345 3.56 9.95 -12.04
CA VAL A 345 2.66 11.08 -11.79
C VAL A 345 3.17 12.35 -12.46
N GLN A 346 2.24 13.26 -12.71
CA GLN A 346 2.55 14.61 -13.13
C GLN A 346 2.11 15.58 -12.03
N LEU A 347 3.03 16.46 -11.64
CA LEU A 347 2.75 17.56 -10.72
C LEU A 347 2.65 18.84 -11.55
N GLU A 348 1.57 19.58 -11.37
CA GLU A 348 1.30 20.80 -12.13
C GLU A 348 1.07 21.96 -11.17
N CYS A 349 1.87 23.00 -11.33
CA CYS A 349 1.74 24.27 -10.66
C CYS A 349 0.82 25.18 -11.48
N LYS A 350 -0.27 25.65 -10.86
CA LYS A 350 -1.23 26.59 -11.45
C LYS A 350 -1.27 27.91 -10.69
N GLY A 351 -1.42 29.00 -11.45
CA GLY A 351 -1.48 30.34 -10.89
C GLY A 351 -0.22 30.67 -10.09
N GLU A 352 -0.39 31.16 -8.86
CA GLU A 352 0.72 31.57 -8.00
C GLU A 352 1.42 30.40 -7.28
N GLY A 353 0.80 29.22 -7.22
CA GLY A 353 1.38 28.08 -6.50
C GLY A 353 0.39 27.00 -6.09
N ASP A 354 -0.79 26.92 -6.69
CA ASP A 354 -1.69 25.80 -6.47
C ASP A 354 -1.11 24.54 -7.14
N VAL A 355 -1.14 23.40 -6.45
CA VAL A 355 -0.56 22.16 -6.99
C VAL A 355 -1.64 21.14 -7.28
N TRP A 356 -1.57 20.58 -8.48
CA TRP A 356 -2.41 19.50 -8.96
C TRP A 356 -1.57 18.24 -9.21
N VAL A 357 -2.17 17.08 -8.97
CA VAL A 357 -1.58 15.77 -9.26
C VAL A 357 -2.42 15.07 -10.31
N ARG A 358 -1.76 14.59 -11.37
CA ARG A 358 -2.33 13.64 -12.33
C ARG A 358 -1.65 12.28 -12.15
N CYS A 359 -2.44 11.25 -11.91
CA CYS A 359 -1.92 9.88 -11.87
C CYS A 359 -1.84 9.30 -13.28
N LEU A 360 -0.63 9.19 -13.83
CA LEU A 360 -0.38 8.59 -15.15
C LEU A 360 -0.08 7.09 -15.06
N SER A 361 0.31 6.61 -13.88
CA SER A 361 0.53 5.20 -13.58
C SER A 361 -0.78 4.40 -13.66
N ASP A 362 -0.64 3.12 -14.00
CA ASP A 362 -1.72 2.13 -13.92
C ASP A 362 -2.04 1.73 -12.48
N HIS A 363 -1.21 2.16 -11.51
CA HIS A 363 -1.41 1.95 -10.08
C HIS A 363 -1.79 3.25 -9.38
N ALA A 364 -2.61 3.13 -8.34
CA ALA A 364 -2.97 4.28 -7.51
C ALA A 364 -1.75 4.81 -6.74
N VAL A 365 -1.76 6.11 -6.46
CA VAL A 365 -0.77 6.78 -5.59
C VAL A 365 -1.42 7.22 -4.29
N PHE A 366 -0.62 7.31 -3.24
CA PHE A 366 -1.06 7.70 -1.90
C PHE A 366 -0.41 9.03 -1.54
N VAL A 367 -1.22 10.01 -1.19
CA VAL A 367 -0.79 11.40 -0.96
C VAL A 367 -1.14 11.80 0.46
N GLN A 368 -0.17 12.43 1.14
CA GLN A 368 -0.41 13.18 2.36
C GLN A 368 -0.58 14.66 1.98
N SER A 369 -1.70 15.27 2.37
CA SER A 369 -1.93 16.69 2.13
C SER A 369 -2.90 17.26 3.17
N TYR A 370 -2.46 18.28 3.91
CA TYR A 370 -3.31 19.03 4.83
C TYR A 370 -4.48 19.73 4.13
N TYR A 371 -4.31 20.11 2.86
CA TYR A 371 -5.40 20.64 2.05
C TYR A 371 -6.49 19.59 1.89
N LEU A 372 -6.12 18.37 1.47
CA LEU A 372 -7.08 17.28 1.27
C LEU A 372 -7.68 16.78 2.58
N ASP A 373 -6.91 16.77 3.68
CA ASP A 373 -7.45 16.43 5.00
C ASP A 373 -8.62 17.36 5.33
N ARG A 374 -8.45 18.66 5.10
CA ARG A 374 -9.47 19.65 5.39
C ARG A 374 -10.68 19.55 4.45
N GLU A 375 -10.45 19.35 3.15
CA GLU A 375 -11.53 19.13 2.19
C GLU A 375 -12.35 17.87 2.53
N ALA A 376 -11.70 16.86 3.12
CA ALA A 376 -12.35 15.64 3.60
C ALA A 376 -12.92 15.75 5.04
N GLY A 377 -12.81 16.90 5.70
CA GLY A 377 -13.26 17.09 7.09
C GLY A 377 -12.48 16.26 8.12
N ARG A 378 -11.22 15.94 7.84
CA ARG A 378 -10.30 15.18 8.71
C ARG A 378 -9.38 16.12 9.50
N ALA A 379 -8.87 15.61 10.62
CA ALA A 379 -7.84 16.30 11.36
C ALA A 379 -6.55 16.39 10.52
N PRO A 380 -5.75 17.48 10.65
CA PRO A 380 -4.50 17.64 9.92
C PRO A 380 -3.56 16.43 10.12
N GLY A 381 -3.20 15.75 9.03
CA GLY A 381 -2.26 14.63 9.02
C GLY A 381 -2.84 13.27 9.41
N ASP A 382 -4.15 13.19 9.67
CA ASP A 382 -4.84 11.97 10.13
C ASP A 382 -5.37 11.10 8.96
N ALA A 383 -5.11 11.49 7.71
CA ALA A 383 -5.57 10.75 6.55
C ALA A 383 -4.49 10.55 5.48
N VAL A 384 -4.69 9.49 4.70
CA VAL A 384 -3.91 9.20 3.49
C VAL A 384 -4.89 9.18 2.32
N HIS A 385 -4.61 10.00 1.30
CA HIS A 385 -5.49 10.21 0.17
C HIS A 385 -5.06 9.34 -1.00
N LYS A 386 -5.86 8.31 -1.31
CA LYS A 386 -5.62 7.44 -2.47
C LYS A 386 -6.13 8.09 -3.74
N ILE A 387 -5.23 8.40 -4.67
CA ILE A 387 -5.53 8.95 -5.99
C ILE A 387 -5.47 7.79 -7.00
N TYR A 388 -6.58 7.52 -7.66
CA TYR A 388 -6.71 6.42 -8.63
C TYR A 388 -6.03 6.74 -9.97
N PRO A 389 -5.67 5.72 -10.76
CA PRO A 389 -5.18 5.90 -12.13
C PRO A 389 -6.06 6.86 -12.95
N SER A 390 -5.42 7.71 -13.76
CA SER A 390 -6.04 8.77 -14.58
C SER A 390 -6.72 9.92 -13.81
N ALA A 391 -6.85 9.84 -12.48
CA ALA A 391 -7.42 10.93 -11.70
C ALA A 391 -6.53 12.19 -11.75
N TYR A 392 -7.19 13.35 -11.72
CA TYR A 392 -6.56 14.65 -11.74
C TYR A 392 -7.19 15.52 -10.64
N ILE A 393 -6.44 15.79 -9.57
CA ILE A 393 -6.98 16.38 -8.34
C ILE A 393 -6.08 17.50 -7.83
N LYS A 394 -6.68 18.53 -7.24
CA LYS A 394 -5.95 19.59 -6.53
C LYS A 394 -5.49 19.05 -5.18
N VAL A 395 -4.20 19.18 -4.88
CA VAL A 395 -3.61 18.66 -3.63
C VAL A 395 -3.04 19.76 -2.73
N PHE A 396 -2.94 21.00 -3.22
CA PHE A 396 -2.47 22.14 -2.44
C PHE A 396 -3.09 23.43 -2.96
N ASP A 397 -3.42 24.34 -2.04
CA ASP A 397 -3.93 25.67 -2.32
C ASP A 397 -3.08 26.72 -1.58
N LEU A 398 -2.46 27.62 -2.34
CA LEU A 398 -1.49 28.56 -1.76
C LEU A 398 -2.18 29.58 -0.85
N ARG A 399 -3.37 30.07 -1.22
CA ARG A 399 -4.14 31.04 -0.40
C ARG A 399 -4.57 30.43 0.92
N GLN A 400 -4.96 29.17 0.88
CA GLN A 400 -5.32 28.38 2.03
C GLN A 400 -4.14 28.21 2.98
N CYS A 401 -3.00 27.76 2.45
CA CYS A 401 -1.76 27.61 3.19
C CYS A 401 -1.35 28.93 3.86
N HIS A 402 -1.33 30.01 3.08
CA HIS A 402 -0.97 31.34 3.58
C HIS A 402 -1.87 31.81 4.74
N ARG A 403 -3.20 31.65 4.61
CA ARG A 403 -4.13 31.97 5.71
C ARG A 403 -3.88 31.15 6.96
N GLN A 404 -3.51 29.88 6.83
CA GLN A 404 -3.22 29.01 7.96
C GLN A 404 -1.88 29.36 8.63
N MET A 405 -0.88 29.81 7.86
CA MET A 405 0.40 30.27 8.42
C MET A 405 0.30 31.59 9.18
N GLN A 406 -0.73 32.39 8.92
CA GLN A 406 -0.98 33.66 9.62
C GLN A 406 -1.74 33.49 10.95
N GLN A 407 -2.36 32.34 11.17
CA GLN A 407 -3.01 31.97 12.43
C GLN A 407 -1.98 31.39 13.39
#